data_AF-A0A2V3J5L0-F1
#
_entry.id   AF-A0A2V3J5L0-F1
#
_cell.length_a   1.000
_cell.length_b   1.000
_cell.length_c   1.000
_cell.angle_alpha   90.00
_cell.angle_beta   90.00
_cell.angle_gamma   90.00
#
_symmetry.space_group_name_H-M   'P 1'
#
loop_
_entity.id
_entity.type
_entity.pdbx_description
1 polymer ?
#
loop_
_entity_poly.entity_id
_entity_poly.type
_entity_poly.pdbx_seq_one_letter_code
_entity_poly.pdbx_strand_id
1 'polypeptide(L)'
;MKTIISLFFALAATAFAIQTVDMCPNRCNTNRAMSQRECSVAVTRGVCSVDSCSPPAYNQTGFICRMPRNSFIIPNTNLPLLEFVVEYSWSSSQSDLDTSTRFLDANVGYSCSPDKNYVAFSGDDVSYGGKESITIDVLEAFEEYQLSGSTSVATFAGWHGNEDEGDATLKVFLRKKSDLALIPGAVLSSTINPGTQYGCAATAVGTVQIVRAQHHTRFTLVEA
;
A
#
# COMPACT_ATOMS: atom_id res chain seq x y z
N MET A 1 6.83 66.72 21.95
CA MET A 1 6.35 65.32 21.82
C MET A 1 6.22 65.00 20.34
N LYS A 2 7.27 64.39 19.77
CA LYS A 2 7.30 63.02 19.22
C LYS A 2 6.49 62.84 17.92
N THR A 3 7.16 63.11 16.81
CA THR A 3 6.80 62.67 15.45
C THR A 3 7.08 61.16 15.34
N ILE A 4 6.07 60.37 15.01
CA ILE A 4 6.20 58.92 14.76
C ILE A 4 6.32 58.72 13.25
N ILE A 5 7.47 58.23 12.80
CA ILE A 5 7.71 57.77 11.43
C ILE A 5 7.42 56.27 11.43
N SER A 6 6.32 55.86 10.81
CA SER A 6 6.02 54.44 10.57
C SER A 6 6.72 53.97 9.29
N LEU A 7 7.77 53.17 9.45
CA LEU A 7 8.45 52.48 8.36
C LEU A 7 7.71 51.17 8.06
N PHE A 8 7.04 51.09 6.91
CA PHE A 8 6.52 49.82 6.39
C PHE A 8 7.66 49.04 5.73
N PHE A 9 8.10 47.96 6.37
CA PHE A 9 8.94 46.95 5.73
C PHE A 9 8.04 45.97 4.97
N ALA A 10 8.05 46.04 3.64
CA ALA A 10 7.50 44.99 2.78
C ALA A 10 8.49 43.83 2.73
N LEU A 11 8.22 42.74 3.46
CA LEU A 11 8.90 41.46 3.22
C LEU A 11 8.38 40.89 1.90
N ALA A 12 9.19 40.97 0.85
CA ALA A 12 8.99 40.18 -0.36
C ALA A 12 9.33 38.73 -0.04
N ALA A 13 8.31 37.92 0.30
CA ALA A 13 8.44 36.47 0.36
C ALA A 13 8.63 35.96 -1.07
N THR A 14 9.87 35.64 -1.45
CA THR A 14 10.15 34.84 -2.64
C THR A 14 9.60 33.43 -2.40
N ALA A 15 8.39 33.20 -2.89
CA ALA A 15 7.83 31.86 -3.00
C ALA A 15 8.68 31.07 -4.00
N PHE A 16 9.73 30.41 -3.53
CA PHE A 16 10.29 29.28 -4.25
C PHE A 16 9.20 28.21 -4.26
N ALA A 17 8.50 28.09 -5.40
CA ALA A 17 7.71 26.92 -5.69
C ALA A 17 8.67 25.73 -5.76
N ILE A 18 8.91 25.09 -4.61
CA ILE A 18 9.52 23.77 -4.58
C ILE A 18 8.51 22.90 -5.32
N GLN A 19 8.80 22.58 -6.59
CA GLN A 19 8.12 21.49 -7.27
C GLN A 19 8.46 20.25 -6.47
N THR A 20 7.55 19.86 -5.60
CA THR A 20 7.71 18.67 -4.79
C THR A 20 7.50 17.47 -5.71
N VAL A 21 8.60 16.79 -6.05
CA VAL A 21 8.58 15.65 -6.97
C VAL A 21 8.17 14.39 -6.20
N ASP A 22 7.01 13.85 -6.55
CA ASP A 22 6.39 12.74 -5.83
C ASP A 22 6.88 11.35 -6.29
N MET A 23 7.25 11.25 -7.56
CA MET A 23 7.91 10.11 -8.18
C MET A 23 9.04 10.60 -9.07
N CYS A 24 10.13 9.84 -9.12
CA CYS A 24 11.22 10.14 -10.05
C CYS A 24 10.69 10.11 -11.49
N PRO A 25 10.77 11.23 -12.23
CA PRO A 25 10.26 11.25 -13.59
C PRO A 25 11.13 10.34 -14.47
N ASN A 26 10.47 9.53 -15.31
CA ASN A 26 11.16 8.64 -16.24
C ASN A 26 11.69 9.45 -17.44
N ARG A 27 12.96 9.85 -17.38
CA ARG A 27 13.56 10.79 -18.35
C ARG A 27 14.99 10.40 -18.72
N CYS A 28 15.16 9.28 -19.41
CA CYS A 28 16.49 8.90 -19.93
C CYS A 28 16.93 9.64 -21.18
N ASN A 29 16.03 10.35 -21.88
CA ASN A 29 16.30 10.89 -23.22
C ASN A 29 15.92 12.37 -23.38
N THR A 30 15.89 13.15 -22.29
CA THR A 30 15.54 14.57 -22.39
C THR A 30 16.78 15.45 -22.32
N ASN A 31 16.86 16.47 -23.19
CA ASN A 31 17.95 17.47 -23.23
C ASN A 31 18.03 18.38 -21.99
N ARG A 32 17.28 18.08 -20.92
CA ARG A 32 17.27 18.81 -19.66
C ARG A 32 17.88 17.96 -18.57
N ALA A 33 18.97 18.46 -17.98
CA ALA A 33 19.56 17.88 -16.78
C ALA A 33 18.56 18.02 -15.62
N MET A 34 18.29 16.92 -14.93
CA MET A 34 17.57 16.95 -13.66
C MET A 34 18.54 17.10 -12.50
N SER A 35 18.10 17.75 -11.43
CA SER A 35 18.87 17.76 -10.19
C SER A 35 18.82 16.36 -9.56
N GLN A 36 19.98 15.77 -9.23
CA GLN A 36 20.03 14.50 -8.47
C GLN A 36 19.25 14.58 -7.14
N ARG A 37 19.04 15.80 -6.65
CA ARG A 37 18.33 16.11 -5.39
C ARG A 37 16.87 15.64 -5.42
N GLU A 38 16.16 15.83 -6.53
CA GLU A 38 14.74 15.44 -6.66
C GLU A 38 14.51 13.93 -6.48
N CYS A 39 15.46 13.12 -6.95
CA CYS A 39 15.41 11.66 -6.89
C CYS A 39 16.16 11.04 -5.70
N SER A 40 16.71 11.87 -4.82
CA SER A 40 17.43 11.44 -3.62
C SER A 40 16.55 11.35 -2.37
N VAL A 41 15.30 11.86 -2.44
CA VAL A 41 14.38 11.87 -1.29
C VAL A 41 13.87 10.46 -0.99
N ALA A 42 13.92 10.06 0.28
CA ALA A 42 13.56 8.70 0.73
C ALA A 42 12.13 8.30 0.34
N VAL A 43 11.17 9.22 0.43
CA VAL A 43 9.77 8.98 0.06
C VAL A 43 9.62 8.71 -1.44
N THR A 44 10.29 9.49 -2.30
CA THR A 44 10.28 9.32 -3.76
C THR A 44 10.90 7.98 -4.17
N ARG A 45 11.99 7.56 -3.50
CA ARG A 45 12.59 6.23 -3.65
C ARG A 45 11.74 5.11 -3.03
N GLY A 46 10.87 5.48 -2.09
CA GLY A 46 9.91 4.60 -1.48
C GLY A 46 8.81 4.17 -2.45
N VAL A 47 8.43 5.01 -3.43
CA VAL A 47 7.38 4.70 -4.42
C VAL A 47 7.90 3.83 -5.57
N CYS A 48 9.15 3.95 -5.97
CA CYS A 48 9.73 3.10 -7.01
C CYS A 48 11.24 2.95 -6.88
N SER A 49 11.80 1.90 -7.48
CA SER A 49 13.25 1.79 -7.65
C SER A 49 13.72 2.86 -8.63
N VAL A 50 14.75 3.61 -8.26
CA VAL A 50 15.29 4.71 -9.06
C VAL A 50 16.63 4.30 -9.61
N ASP A 51 16.70 4.05 -10.92
CA ASP A 51 17.95 3.77 -11.62
C ASP A 51 18.43 5.02 -12.35
N SER A 52 19.73 5.35 -12.23
CA SER A 52 20.34 6.35 -13.10
C SER A 52 20.49 5.80 -14.52
N CYS A 53 20.22 6.62 -15.53
CA CYS A 53 20.49 6.29 -16.93
C CYS A 53 21.23 7.45 -17.61
N SER A 54 22.12 7.12 -18.54
CA SER A 54 22.79 8.11 -19.40
C SER A 54 22.72 7.61 -20.84
N PRO A 55 22.04 8.31 -21.76
CA PRO A 55 22.09 7.95 -23.17
C PRO A 55 23.49 8.29 -23.74
N PRO A 56 24.00 7.53 -24.73
CA PRO A 56 25.36 7.73 -25.28
C PRO A 56 25.60 9.12 -25.89
N ALA A 57 24.53 9.83 -26.28
CA ALA A 57 24.60 11.06 -27.07
C ALA A 57 24.60 12.36 -26.24
N TYR A 58 24.26 12.29 -24.95
CA TYR A 58 24.14 13.48 -24.10
C TYR A 58 24.76 13.17 -22.74
N ASN A 59 25.77 13.94 -22.32
CA ASN A 59 26.42 13.87 -21.00
C ASN A 59 25.46 14.29 -19.85
N GLN A 60 24.20 13.86 -19.87
CA GLN A 60 23.19 14.17 -18.88
C GLN A 60 22.68 12.86 -18.25
N THR A 61 22.71 12.79 -16.92
CA THR A 61 22.14 11.69 -16.15
C THR A 61 20.64 11.91 -15.99
N GLY A 62 19.84 11.02 -16.56
CA GLY A 62 18.41 10.88 -16.30
C GLY A 62 18.13 9.82 -15.23
N PHE A 63 16.85 9.62 -14.91
CA PHE A 63 16.40 8.56 -14.00
C PHE A 63 15.27 7.73 -14.63
N ILE A 64 15.25 6.44 -14.30
CA ILE A 64 14.13 5.53 -14.53
C ILE A 64 13.53 5.19 -13.18
N CYS A 65 12.22 5.39 -13.05
CA CYS A 65 11.41 4.90 -11.95
C CYS A 65 10.81 3.55 -12.35
N ARG A 66 11.29 2.47 -11.75
CA ARG A 66 10.78 1.10 -11.96
C ARG A 66 9.91 0.70 -10.79
N MET A 67 8.65 0.39 -11.06
CA MET A 67 7.76 -0.15 -10.04
C MET A 67 8.27 -1.51 -9.57
N PRO A 68 8.22 -1.82 -8.26
CA PRO A 68 8.43 -3.17 -7.78
C PRO A 68 7.50 -4.15 -8.50
N ARG A 69 7.93 -5.41 -8.61
CA ARG A 69 7.03 -6.47 -9.07
C ARG A 69 5.84 -6.57 -8.12
N ASN A 70 4.71 -7.05 -8.65
CA ASN A 70 3.49 -7.25 -7.88
C ASN A 70 3.08 -5.99 -7.09
N SER A 71 3.04 -4.85 -7.77
CA SER A 71 2.65 -3.57 -7.18
C SER A 71 1.76 -2.76 -8.10
N PHE A 72 0.96 -1.88 -7.51
CA PHE A 72 0.21 -0.84 -8.20
C PHE A 72 0.31 0.48 -7.45
N ILE A 73 -0.09 1.56 -8.11
CA ILE A 73 -0.08 2.91 -7.55
C ILE A 73 -1.43 3.59 -7.77
N ILE A 74 -1.87 4.38 -6.80
CA ILE A 74 -3.10 5.16 -6.86
C ILE A 74 -2.82 6.63 -6.49
N PRO A 75 -3.49 7.61 -7.11
CA PRO A 75 -3.46 8.99 -6.63
C PRO A 75 -4.07 9.11 -5.23
N ASN A 76 -3.43 9.88 -4.35
CA ASN A 76 -3.90 10.14 -3.00
C ASN A 76 -5.27 10.84 -2.98
N THR A 77 -5.62 11.59 -4.04
CA THR A 77 -6.94 12.20 -4.21
C THR A 77 -8.08 11.18 -4.28
N ASN A 78 -7.79 9.93 -4.62
CA ASN A 78 -8.79 8.88 -4.71
C ASN A 78 -8.98 8.13 -3.39
N LEU A 79 -7.98 8.10 -2.50
CA LEU A 79 -8.01 7.33 -1.26
C LEU A 79 -9.25 7.56 -0.39
N PRO A 80 -9.80 8.80 -0.25
CA PRO A 80 -11.01 9.00 0.56
C PRO A 80 -12.23 8.22 0.09
N LEU A 81 -12.25 7.81 -1.18
CA LEU A 81 -13.37 7.12 -1.82
C LEU A 81 -13.16 5.60 -1.87
N LEU A 82 -12.00 5.09 -1.44
CA LEU A 82 -11.57 3.71 -1.62
C LEU A 82 -11.33 3.03 -0.28
N GLU A 83 -11.57 1.72 -0.23
CA GLU A 83 -11.11 0.86 0.84
C GLU A 83 -10.13 -0.19 0.29
N PHE A 84 -9.19 -0.59 1.14
CA PHE A 84 -8.25 -1.67 0.86
C PHE A 84 -8.81 -2.99 1.36
N VAL A 85 -8.75 -4.04 0.54
CA VAL A 85 -9.29 -5.36 0.87
C VAL A 85 -8.19 -6.40 0.74
N VAL A 86 -8.09 -7.25 1.76
CA VAL A 86 -7.33 -8.50 1.75
C VAL A 86 -8.34 -9.63 1.67
N GLU A 87 -8.29 -10.45 0.62
CA GLU A 87 -9.21 -11.57 0.39
C GLU A 87 -8.40 -12.87 0.31
N TYR A 88 -8.83 -13.87 1.05
CA TYR A 88 -8.34 -15.23 0.99
C TYR A 88 -9.44 -16.08 0.35
N SER A 89 -9.08 -16.94 -0.59
CA SER A 89 -10.03 -17.81 -1.28
C SER A 89 -9.39 -19.14 -1.60
N TRP A 90 -10.22 -20.17 -1.70
CA TRP A 90 -9.74 -21.53 -1.95
C TRP A 90 -10.56 -22.24 -3.02
N SER A 91 -10.07 -23.41 -3.44
CA SER A 91 -10.71 -24.19 -4.49
C SER A 91 -11.95 -24.94 -3.96
N SER A 92 -12.82 -25.37 -4.88
CA SER A 92 -14.04 -26.11 -4.54
C SER A 92 -13.82 -27.49 -3.93
N SER A 93 -12.59 -27.99 -3.87
CA SER A 93 -12.22 -29.24 -3.21
C SER A 93 -11.61 -29.05 -1.83
N GLN A 94 -11.52 -27.81 -1.36
CA GLN A 94 -11.00 -27.44 -0.05
C GLN A 94 -12.09 -26.70 0.73
N SER A 95 -12.00 -26.68 2.05
CA SER A 95 -12.94 -25.98 2.93
C SER A 95 -12.24 -25.43 4.15
N ASP A 96 -12.85 -24.42 4.78
CA ASP A 96 -12.51 -24.03 6.15
C ASP A 96 -11.06 -23.53 6.29
N LEU A 97 -10.72 -22.51 5.49
CA LEU A 97 -9.46 -21.79 5.62
C LEU A 97 -9.64 -20.63 6.60
N ASP A 98 -9.03 -20.76 7.77
CA ASP A 98 -9.01 -19.69 8.77
C ASP A 98 -7.91 -18.68 8.46
N THR A 99 -8.25 -17.39 8.57
CA THR A 99 -7.32 -16.31 8.24
C THR A 99 -6.99 -15.43 9.43
N SER A 100 -5.86 -14.73 9.34
CA SER A 100 -5.49 -13.66 10.26
C SER A 100 -4.78 -12.55 9.50
N THR A 101 -5.21 -11.31 9.71
CA THR A 101 -4.59 -10.13 9.11
C THR A 101 -4.21 -9.13 10.18
N ARG A 102 -2.94 -8.73 10.18
CA ARG A 102 -2.39 -7.77 11.13
C ARG A 102 -2.15 -6.43 10.46
N PHE A 103 -2.67 -5.38 11.07
CA PHE A 103 -2.44 -4.01 10.65
C PHE A 103 -2.38 -3.11 11.90
N LEU A 104 -1.29 -2.36 12.04
CA LEU A 104 -1.00 -1.61 13.26
C LEU A 104 -1.04 -2.53 14.50
N ASP A 105 -1.90 -2.23 15.47
CA ASP A 105 -2.10 -3.05 16.67
C ASP A 105 -3.30 -4.01 16.54
N ALA A 106 -3.97 -4.03 15.38
CA ALA A 106 -5.08 -4.92 15.07
C ALA A 106 -4.59 -6.30 14.60
N ASN A 107 -5.33 -7.33 14.98
CA ASN A 107 -5.18 -8.68 14.48
C ASN A 107 -6.57 -9.30 14.37
N VAL A 108 -7.11 -9.37 13.15
CA VAL A 108 -8.48 -9.79 12.88
C VAL A 108 -8.50 -11.07 12.05
N GLY A 109 -9.58 -11.85 12.18
CA GLY A 109 -9.75 -13.14 11.54
C GLY A 109 -10.44 -14.13 12.47
N TYR A 110 -10.58 -15.39 12.05
CA TYR A 110 -11.20 -16.42 12.88
C TYR A 110 -10.47 -16.57 14.22
N SER A 111 -11.22 -16.52 15.32
CA SER A 111 -10.71 -16.68 16.69
C SER A 111 -9.53 -15.75 17.06
N CYS A 112 -9.36 -14.66 16.32
CA CYS A 112 -8.39 -13.61 16.62
C CYS A 112 -8.98 -12.57 17.59
N SER A 113 -8.16 -11.58 17.99
CA SER A 113 -8.67 -10.45 18.79
C SER A 113 -9.77 -9.70 18.01
N PRO A 114 -10.75 -9.09 18.71
CA PRO A 114 -11.84 -8.41 18.03
C PRO A 114 -11.32 -7.27 17.15
N ASP A 115 -12.11 -6.95 16.12
CA ASP A 115 -11.91 -5.82 15.22
C ASP A 115 -11.49 -4.57 15.99
N LYS A 116 -10.47 -3.90 15.47
CA LYS A 116 -10.02 -2.59 15.95
C LYS A 116 -10.31 -1.55 14.88
N ASN A 117 -10.30 -0.29 15.29
CA ASN A 117 -10.51 0.85 14.40
C ASN A 117 -9.80 0.64 13.04
N TYR A 118 -10.49 0.98 11.95
CA TYR A 118 -10.02 0.88 10.55
C TYR A 118 -9.92 -0.53 9.95
N VAL A 119 -10.19 -1.61 10.69
CA VAL A 119 -10.11 -2.98 10.16
C VAL A 119 -11.38 -3.75 10.47
N ALA A 120 -11.95 -4.46 9.49
CA ALA A 120 -13.11 -5.31 9.70
C ALA A 120 -12.98 -6.65 8.99
N PHE A 121 -13.26 -7.73 9.70
CA PHE A 121 -13.34 -9.08 9.16
C PHE A 121 -14.75 -9.39 8.64
N SER A 122 -14.87 -9.99 7.45
CA SER A 122 -16.17 -10.33 6.86
C SER A 122 -16.91 -11.47 7.56
N GLY A 123 -16.22 -12.21 8.42
CA GLY A 123 -16.72 -13.42 9.04
C GLY A 123 -16.05 -14.67 8.47
N ASP A 124 -16.22 -15.74 9.23
CA ASP A 124 -15.71 -17.09 8.98
C ASP A 124 -16.54 -17.80 7.92
N ASP A 125 -15.87 -18.35 6.89
CA ASP A 125 -16.48 -19.13 5.82
C ASP A 125 -15.92 -20.57 5.82
N VAL A 126 -16.72 -21.48 6.36
CA VAL A 126 -16.38 -22.91 6.45
C VAL A 126 -16.73 -23.71 5.18
N SER A 127 -17.19 -23.06 4.10
CA SER A 127 -17.72 -23.75 2.93
C SER A 127 -16.66 -24.21 1.93
N TYR A 128 -17.01 -25.19 1.08
CA TYR A 128 -16.15 -25.62 -0.01
C TYR A 128 -16.00 -24.54 -1.09
N GLY A 129 -14.77 -24.17 -1.45
CA GLY A 129 -14.50 -23.09 -2.39
C GLY A 129 -14.94 -21.69 -1.92
N GLY A 130 -14.98 -21.52 -0.59
CA GLY A 130 -15.35 -20.29 0.07
C GLY A 130 -14.27 -19.20 0.00
N LYS A 131 -14.53 -18.12 0.74
CA LYS A 131 -13.61 -17.00 0.87
C LYS A 131 -13.82 -16.20 2.14
N GLU A 132 -12.73 -15.61 2.61
CA GLU A 132 -12.71 -14.69 3.73
C GLU A 132 -12.09 -13.37 3.31
N SER A 133 -12.56 -12.26 3.88
CA SER A 133 -12.03 -10.94 3.55
C SER A 133 -11.90 -10.01 4.74
N ILE A 134 -10.88 -9.16 4.68
CA ILE A 134 -10.59 -8.11 5.65
C ILE A 134 -10.57 -6.79 4.90
N THR A 135 -11.37 -5.82 5.35
CA THR A 135 -11.34 -4.45 4.85
C THR A 135 -10.48 -3.58 5.76
N ILE A 136 -9.73 -2.65 5.18
CA ILE A 136 -8.81 -1.75 5.88
C ILE A 136 -8.99 -0.31 5.37
N ASP A 137 -9.29 0.62 6.27
CA ASP A 137 -9.25 2.07 6.00
C ASP A 137 -7.83 2.60 6.15
N VAL A 138 -7.08 2.49 5.06
CA VAL A 138 -5.68 2.93 4.99
C VAL A 138 -5.56 4.45 5.16
N LEU A 139 -6.53 5.23 4.65
CA LEU A 139 -6.45 6.69 4.71
C LEU A 139 -6.59 7.16 6.14
N GLU A 140 -7.63 6.71 6.82
CA GLU A 140 -7.92 7.08 8.21
C GLU A 140 -6.76 6.70 9.13
N ALA A 141 -6.17 5.52 8.92
CA ALA A 141 -4.96 5.10 9.63
C ALA A 141 -3.75 6.02 9.41
N PHE A 142 -3.53 6.51 8.18
CA PHE A 142 -2.45 7.48 7.93
C PHE A 142 -2.71 8.83 8.59
N GLU A 143 -3.98 9.27 8.62
CA GLU A 143 -4.37 10.56 9.19
C GLU A 143 -4.28 10.57 10.72
N GLU A 144 -4.75 9.51 11.37
CA GLU A 144 -4.80 9.42 12.83
C GLU A 144 -3.45 9.04 13.46
N TYR A 145 -2.73 8.06 12.90
CA TYR A 145 -1.46 7.61 13.48
C TYR A 145 -0.25 8.40 12.98
N GLN A 146 -0.46 9.45 12.16
CA GLN A 146 0.59 10.25 11.55
C GLN A 146 1.69 9.40 10.90
N LEU A 147 1.33 8.25 10.29
CA LEU A 147 2.28 7.30 9.75
C LEU A 147 3.18 8.01 8.73
N SER A 148 4.47 8.10 9.02
CA SER A 148 5.43 8.86 8.23
C SER A 148 5.84 8.08 6.98
N GLY A 149 4.94 8.01 6.00
CA GLY A 149 5.24 7.61 4.63
C GLY A 149 5.17 6.11 4.31
N SER A 150 5.17 5.20 5.28
CA SER A 150 4.93 3.78 4.99
C SER A 150 4.32 2.99 6.15
N THR A 151 3.62 1.91 5.81
CA THR A 151 3.07 0.92 6.74
C THR A 151 3.01 -0.46 6.06
N SER A 152 2.64 -1.49 6.82
CA SER A 152 2.52 -2.85 6.33
C SER A 152 1.30 -3.56 6.87
N VAL A 153 0.75 -4.45 6.06
CA VAL A 153 -0.29 -5.40 6.45
C VAL A 153 0.31 -6.80 6.36
N ALA A 154 0.38 -7.53 7.47
CA ALA A 154 0.87 -8.90 7.47
C ALA A 154 -0.30 -9.87 7.37
N THR A 155 -0.17 -10.88 6.52
CA THR A 155 -1.24 -11.84 6.19
C THR A 155 -0.84 -13.23 6.62
N PHE A 156 -1.77 -13.93 7.29
CA PHE A 156 -1.60 -15.27 7.83
C PHE A 156 -2.81 -16.13 7.45
N ALA A 157 -2.59 -17.42 7.23
CA ALA A 157 -3.66 -18.36 6.92
C ALA A 157 -3.31 -19.76 7.41
N GLY A 158 -4.33 -20.54 7.78
CA GLY A 158 -4.16 -21.95 8.02
C GLY A 158 -5.47 -22.72 7.90
N TRP A 159 -5.40 -23.94 7.42
CA TRP A 159 -6.52 -24.84 7.31
C TRP A 159 -7.01 -25.27 8.69
N HIS A 160 -8.33 -25.22 8.89
CA HIS A 160 -8.97 -25.73 10.08
C HIS A 160 -9.08 -27.25 9.99
N GLY A 161 -8.35 -27.96 10.86
CA GLY A 161 -8.27 -29.42 10.75
C GLY A 161 -7.37 -29.87 9.59
N ASN A 162 -7.53 -31.12 9.12
CA ASN A 162 -6.52 -31.80 8.30
C ASN A 162 -7.07 -32.45 7.01
N GLU A 163 -8.38 -32.45 6.81
CA GLU A 163 -9.05 -33.11 5.69
C GLU A 163 -9.52 -31.99 4.74
N ASP A 164 -9.05 -31.99 3.49
CA ASP A 164 -9.35 -30.98 2.45
C ASP A 164 -8.48 -29.71 2.41
N GLU A 165 -7.16 -29.88 2.64
CA GLU A 165 -6.15 -28.81 2.56
C GLU A 165 -5.51 -28.63 1.17
N GLY A 166 -4.79 -27.52 0.98
CA GLY A 166 -3.83 -27.34 -0.12
C GLY A 166 -3.45 -25.86 -0.33
N ASP A 167 -3.05 -25.50 -1.55
CA ASP A 167 -2.77 -24.10 -1.88
C ASP A 167 -4.06 -23.27 -1.90
N ALA A 168 -3.95 -22.01 -1.50
CA ALA A 168 -5.03 -21.03 -1.55
C ALA A 168 -4.60 -19.78 -2.33
N THR A 169 -5.50 -18.83 -2.53
CA THR A 169 -5.21 -17.55 -3.20
C THR A 169 -5.33 -16.41 -2.21
N LEU A 170 -4.25 -15.63 -2.08
CA LEU A 170 -4.26 -14.32 -1.43
C LEU A 170 -4.40 -13.26 -2.50
N LYS A 171 -5.47 -12.47 -2.42
CA LYS A 171 -5.74 -11.36 -3.32
C LYS A 171 -5.88 -10.08 -2.52
N VAL A 172 -5.20 -9.02 -2.95
CA VAL A 172 -5.29 -7.71 -2.31
C VAL A 172 -5.66 -6.65 -3.33
N PHE A 173 -6.62 -5.80 -3.01
CA PHE A 173 -7.18 -4.87 -4.00
C PHE A 173 -7.80 -3.62 -3.38
N LEU A 174 -7.99 -2.61 -4.23
CA LEU A 174 -8.82 -1.44 -3.90
C LEU A 174 -10.20 -1.57 -4.53
N ARG A 175 -11.23 -1.18 -3.78
CA ARG A 175 -12.60 -1.01 -4.29
C ARG A 175 -13.19 0.30 -3.79
N LYS A 176 -14.22 0.80 -4.47
CA LYS A 176 -14.95 1.98 -4.03
C LYS A 176 -15.79 1.68 -2.80
N LYS A 177 -15.81 2.60 -1.83
CA LYS A 177 -16.67 2.49 -0.64
C LYS A 177 -18.18 2.56 -0.99
N SER A 178 -18.54 3.22 -2.10
CA SER A 178 -19.93 3.53 -2.43
C SER A 178 -20.73 2.36 -3.02
N ASP A 179 -20.10 1.57 -3.88
CA ASP A 179 -20.76 0.51 -4.67
C ASP A 179 -19.96 -0.81 -4.63
N LEU A 180 -18.89 -0.86 -3.83
CA LEU A 180 -17.96 -1.98 -3.71
C LEU A 180 -17.30 -2.38 -5.05
N ALA A 181 -17.35 -1.51 -6.07
CA ALA A 181 -16.77 -1.79 -7.37
C ALA A 181 -15.24 -1.78 -7.28
N LEU A 182 -14.63 -2.86 -7.77
CA LEU A 182 -13.18 -3.02 -7.85
C LEU A 182 -12.57 -1.95 -8.75
N ILE A 183 -11.43 -1.38 -8.32
CA ILE A 183 -10.68 -0.40 -9.11
C ILE A 183 -9.82 -1.13 -10.16
N PRO A 184 -10.04 -0.90 -11.46
CA PRO A 184 -9.26 -1.56 -12.50
C PRO A 184 -7.75 -1.31 -12.33
N GLY A 185 -6.96 -2.39 -12.39
CA GLY A 185 -5.51 -2.33 -12.24
C GLY A 185 -4.99 -2.18 -10.80
N ALA A 186 -5.89 -2.06 -9.80
CA ALA A 186 -5.52 -2.03 -8.38
C ALA A 186 -5.79 -3.37 -7.70
N VAL A 187 -5.24 -4.45 -8.28
CA VAL A 187 -5.39 -5.83 -7.82
C VAL A 187 -4.04 -6.53 -7.89
N LEU A 188 -3.67 -7.18 -6.80
CA LEU A 188 -2.51 -8.05 -6.70
C LEU A 188 -3.00 -9.42 -6.23
N SER A 189 -2.32 -10.48 -6.64
CA SER A 189 -2.69 -11.84 -6.28
C SER A 189 -1.43 -12.69 -6.15
N SER A 190 -1.48 -13.65 -5.24
CA SER A 190 -0.46 -14.69 -5.12
C SER A 190 -1.12 -16.02 -4.72
N THR A 191 -0.49 -17.12 -5.10
CA THR A 191 -0.80 -18.44 -4.55
C THR A 191 -0.05 -18.58 -3.24
N ILE A 192 -0.77 -18.93 -2.19
CA ILE A 192 -0.24 -19.09 -0.84
C ILE A 192 -0.28 -20.55 -0.42
N ASN A 193 0.61 -20.92 0.50
CA ASN A 193 0.65 -22.24 1.12
C ASN A 193 0.32 -22.08 2.61
N PRO A 194 -0.98 -22.18 2.99
CA PRO A 194 -1.39 -22.12 4.39
C PRO A 194 -0.84 -23.31 5.19
N GLY A 195 -0.62 -23.12 6.49
CA GLY A 195 -0.33 -24.24 7.39
C GLY A 195 -1.62 -24.88 7.91
N THR A 196 -1.52 -25.68 8.96
CA THR A 196 -2.69 -26.17 9.73
C THR A 196 -2.87 -25.32 10.99
N GLN A 197 -4.10 -25.11 11.43
CA GLN A 197 -4.39 -24.30 12.60
C GLN A 197 -5.69 -24.71 13.34
N TYR A 198 -5.87 -24.22 14.57
CA TYR A 198 -7.04 -24.50 15.43
C TYR A 198 -7.56 -23.24 16.17
N GLY A 199 -7.19 -22.04 15.73
CA GLY A 199 -7.35 -20.82 16.51
C GLY A 199 -7.20 -19.57 15.65
N CYS A 200 -6.40 -18.60 16.08
CA CYS A 200 -6.03 -17.49 15.20
C CYS A 200 -4.87 -17.95 14.30
N ALA A 201 -5.02 -17.82 12.98
CA ALA A 201 -4.01 -18.29 12.03
C ALA A 201 -2.63 -17.65 12.28
N ALA A 202 -1.57 -18.46 12.20
CA ALA A 202 -0.21 -18.03 12.56
C ALA A 202 0.84 -18.28 11.47
N THR A 203 0.53 -19.04 10.42
CA THR A 203 1.43 -19.26 9.30
C THR A 203 1.42 -18.04 8.39
N ALA A 204 2.57 -17.37 8.27
CA ALA A 204 2.71 -16.20 7.42
C ALA A 204 2.60 -16.60 5.94
N VAL A 205 1.78 -15.88 5.19
CA VAL A 205 1.53 -16.14 3.76
C VAL A 205 1.78 -14.93 2.86
N GLY A 206 2.09 -13.78 3.46
CA GLY A 206 2.47 -12.58 2.70
C GLY A 206 2.56 -11.33 3.54
N THR A 207 3.01 -10.25 2.91
CA THR A 207 2.98 -8.90 3.48
C THR A 207 2.68 -7.89 2.40
N VAL A 208 1.73 -7.01 2.65
CA VAL A 208 1.46 -5.85 1.80
C VAL A 208 2.20 -4.65 2.34
N GLN A 209 3.13 -4.13 1.55
CA GLN A 209 3.81 -2.87 1.85
C GLN A 209 3.03 -1.71 1.23
N ILE A 210 2.68 -0.74 2.06
CA ILE A 210 1.96 0.46 1.65
C ILE A 210 2.89 1.65 1.83
N VAL A 211 3.22 2.35 0.75
CA VAL A 211 4.08 3.53 0.78
C VAL A 211 3.30 4.73 0.29
N ARG A 212 3.07 5.69 1.17
CA ARG A 212 2.38 6.95 0.89
C ARG A 212 3.40 8.05 0.65
N ALA A 213 3.44 8.53 -0.58
CA ALA A 213 4.12 9.77 -0.92
C ALA A 213 3.13 10.94 -0.87
N GLN A 214 3.54 12.10 -1.35
CA GLN A 214 2.77 13.34 -1.28
C GLN A 214 1.51 13.29 -2.15
N HIS A 215 1.60 12.77 -3.37
CA HIS A 215 0.48 12.74 -4.34
C HIS A 215 0.01 11.33 -4.68
N HIS A 216 0.81 10.29 -4.39
CA HIS A 216 0.47 8.90 -4.69
C HIS A 216 0.75 7.96 -3.53
N THR A 217 0.04 6.84 -3.54
CA THR A 217 0.27 5.70 -2.63
C THR A 217 0.50 4.44 -3.45
N ARG A 218 1.58 3.72 -3.13
CA ARG A 218 1.89 2.41 -3.71
C ARG A 218 1.49 1.30 -2.75
N PHE A 219 0.95 0.22 -3.33
CA PHE A 219 0.75 -1.06 -2.67
C PHE A 219 1.63 -2.10 -3.36
N THR A 220 2.35 -2.91 -2.58
CA THR A 220 3.17 -4.02 -3.06
C THR A 220 2.87 -5.27 -2.24
N LEU A 221 2.53 -6.38 -2.91
CA LEU A 221 2.35 -7.67 -2.25
C LEU A 221 3.66 -8.46 -2.35
N VAL A 222 4.25 -8.75 -1.19
CA VAL A 222 5.45 -9.55 -1.02
C VAL A 222 5.03 -10.92 -0.48
N GLU A 223 5.41 -11.97 -1.19
CA GLU A 223 5.15 -13.37 -0.80
C GLU A 223 6.05 -13.74 0.41
N ALA A 224 5.58 -14.67 1.24
CA ALA A 224 6.30 -15.13 2.44
C ALA A 224 7.48 -16.06 2.11
#